data_AF-A0A7S2FU77-F1
#
_entry.id   AF-A0A7S2FU77-F1
#
_cell.length_a   1.000
_cell.length_b   1.000
_cell.length_c   1.000
_cell.angle_alpha   90.00
_cell.angle_beta   90.00
_cell.angle_gamma   90.00
#
_symmetry.space_group_name_H-M   'P 1'
#
loop_
_entity.id
_entity.type
_entity.pdbx_description
1 polymer ?
#
loop_
_entity_poly.entity_id
_entity_poly.type
_entity_poly.pdbx_seq_one_letter_code
_entity_poly.pdbx_strand_id
1 'polypeptide(L)'
;KFFRIEPGDLVVHSFDLQHGVHVWKGVRYSLILWIKDTLQSVREHSTPWYDRLADEGDPDALYNVAQNYEYGMFGKPLDIGKAIQLYERSAAAGHHFAQNNLGLVYRRAHEDGQHSGGLEKSFRWLKAAAESGFA
;
A
#
# COMPACT_ATOMS: atom_id res chain seq x y z
N LYS A 1 -14.25 1.28 -15.09
CA LYS A 1 -14.70 2.03 -16.30
C LYS A 1 -13.68 1.78 -17.40
N PHE A 2 -14.10 1.33 -18.59
CA PHE A 2 -13.17 1.02 -19.69
C PHE A 2 -13.12 2.19 -20.67
N PHE A 3 -11.95 2.42 -21.26
CA PHE A 3 -11.72 3.49 -22.24
C PHE A 3 -11.04 2.88 -23.46
N ARG A 4 -11.50 3.27 -24.66
CA ARG A 4 -10.90 2.86 -25.94
C ARG A 4 -9.76 3.83 -26.28
N ILE A 5 -8.65 3.29 -26.76
CA ILE A 5 -7.44 4.03 -27.15
C ILE A 5 -7.24 3.85 -28.65
N GLU A 6 -6.94 4.93 -29.38
CA GLU A 6 -6.65 4.96 -30.81
C GLU A 6 -5.15 5.15 -31.10
N PRO A 7 -4.68 4.87 -32.34
CA PRO A 7 -3.27 5.06 -32.69
C PRO A 7 -2.82 6.52 -32.49
N GLY A 8 -1.83 6.72 -31.61
CA GLY A 8 -1.28 8.05 -31.28
C GLY A 8 -1.70 8.58 -29.90
N ASP A 9 -2.68 7.94 -29.25
CA ASP A 9 -3.12 8.33 -27.91
C ASP A 9 -2.07 8.01 -26.84
N LEU A 10 -1.83 8.96 -25.93
CA LEU A 10 -0.99 8.81 -24.74
C LEU A 10 -1.87 8.75 -23.49
N VAL A 11 -1.79 7.65 -22.75
CA VAL A 11 -2.46 7.53 -21.45
C VAL A 11 -1.46 7.80 -20.33
N VAL A 12 -1.65 8.93 -19.65
CA VAL A 12 -0.88 9.29 -18.46
C VAL A 12 -1.75 8.96 -17.25
N HIS A 13 -1.35 7.92 -16.51
CA HIS A 13 -1.94 7.62 -15.21
C HIS A 13 -1.08 8.26 -14.12
N SER A 14 -1.62 9.26 -13.42
CA SER A 14 -1.20 9.52 -12.04
C SER A 14 -1.71 8.33 -11.21
N PHE A 15 -0.84 7.65 -10.47
CA PHE A 15 -1.20 6.42 -9.76
C PHE A 15 -2.47 6.60 -8.91
N ASP A 16 -3.44 5.73 -9.15
CA ASP A 16 -3.92 4.81 -8.13
C ASP A 16 -4.21 3.45 -8.78
N LEU A 17 -3.93 2.35 -8.09
CA LEU A 17 -3.86 1.00 -8.65
C LEU A 17 -5.24 0.38 -8.87
N GLN A 18 -5.64 0.20 -10.14
CA GLN A 18 -6.33 -0.99 -10.68
C GLN A 18 -6.52 -0.82 -12.20
N HIS A 19 -5.68 -1.46 -13.01
CA HIS A 19 -5.78 -1.34 -14.47
C HIS A 19 -6.03 -2.68 -15.16
N GLY A 20 -7.31 -2.94 -15.45
CA GLY A 20 -7.75 -3.95 -16.43
C GLY A 20 -7.72 -3.41 -17.85
N VAL A 21 -6.53 -3.11 -18.38
CA VAL A 21 -6.39 -2.66 -19.78
C VAL A 21 -6.24 -3.87 -20.69
N HIS A 22 -7.20 -4.06 -21.59
CA HIS A 22 -7.14 -5.05 -22.66
C HIS A 22 -6.65 -4.40 -23.96
N VAL A 23 -5.61 -4.99 -24.56
CA VAL A 23 -5.07 -4.58 -25.86
C VAL A 23 -5.75 -5.40 -26.93
N TRP A 24 -6.62 -4.79 -27.72
CA TRP A 24 -7.39 -5.48 -28.77
C TRP A 24 -6.62 -5.63 -30.09
N LYS A 25 -5.55 -4.83 -30.30
CA LYS A 25 -4.64 -4.91 -31.45
C LYS A 25 -3.33 -4.15 -31.15
N GLY A 26 -2.17 -4.69 -31.51
CA GLY A 26 -0.85 -4.04 -31.32
C GLY A 26 -0.11 -4.44 -30.03
N VAL A 27 0.98 -3.73 -29.71
CA VAL A 27 1.84 -3.97 -28.53
C VAL A 27 1.68 -2.81 -27.55
N ARG A 28 1.53 -3.11 -26.25
CA ARG A 28 1.51 -2.11 -25.18
C ARG A 28 2.88 -2.01 -24.53
N TYR A 29 3.36 -0.77 -24.41
CA TYR A 29 4.42 -0.40 -23.49
C TYR A 29 3.80 0.39 -22.33
N SER A 30 4.31 0.19 -21.11
CA SER A 30 3.93 1.01 -19.95
C SER A 30 5.17 1.69 -19.42
N LEU A 31 5.09 3.01 -19.24
CA LEU A 31 6.10 3.79 -18.56
C LEU A 31 5.52 4.23 -17.21
N ILE A 32 6.24 3.90 -16.14
CA ILE A 32 5.88 4.31 -14.77
C ILE A 32 6.89 5.38 -14.35
N LEU A 33 6.40 6.57 -14.02
CA LEU A 33 7.22 7.67 -13.49
C LEU A 33 6.97 7.79 -12.00
N TRP A 34 8.05 7.71 -11.21
CA TRP A 34 8.03 8.05 -9.79
C TRP A 34 8.62 9.44 -9.61
N ILE A 35 7.77 10.43 -9.37
CA ILE A 35 8.19 11.81 -9.13
C ILE A 35 8.41 12.00 -7.63
N LYS A 36 9.58 12.53 -7.27
CA LYS A 36 9.89 12.94 -5.90
C LYS A 36 9.72 14.45 -5.77
N ASP A 37 9.34 14.89 -4.59
CA ASP A 37 9.09 16.28 -4.23
C ASP A 37 10.37 17.11 -4.09
N THR A 38 11.47 16.50 -3.64
CA THR A 38 12.76 17.19 -3.49
C THR A 38 13.94 16.35 -3.96
N LEU A 39 15.05 17.01 -4.32
CA LEU A 39 16.34 16.35 -4.60
C LEU A 39 16.83 15.55 -3.38
N GLN A 40 16.55 16.02 -2.17
CA GLN A 40 16.90 15.31 -0.95
C GLN A 40 16.17 13.97 -0.87
N SER A 41 14.88 13.93 -1.16
CA SER A 41 14.09 12.69 -1.19
C SER A 41 14.52 11.72 -2.28
N VAL A 42 15.08 12.23 -3.39
CA VAL A 42 15.77 11.37 -4.38
C VAL A 42 17.03 10.77 -3.78
N ARG A 43 17.89 11.58 -3.16
CA ARG A 43 19.18 11.14 -2.61
C ARG A 43 19.03 10.15 -1.46
N GLU A 44 18.07 10.39 -0.58
CA GLU A 44 17.77 9.56 0.58
C GLU A 44 16.80 8.42 0.26
N HIS A 45 16.35 8.35 -0.99
CA HIS A 45 15.32 7.42 -1.44
C HIS A 45 14.06 7.46 -0.55
N SER A 46 13.60 8.63 -0.10
CA SER A 46 12.50 8.77 0.87
C SER A 46 11.18 9.21 0.23
N THR A 47 10.08 9.16 1.00
CA THR A 47 8.72 9.57 0.58
C THR A 47 8.04 10.43 1.67
N PRO A 48 8.53 11.65 1.94
CA PRO A 48 8.02 12.47 3.05
C PRO A 48 6.59 12.99 2.84
N TRP A 49 6.08 12.95 1.60
CA TRP A 49 4.68 13.28 1.31
C TRP A 49 3.71 12.25 1.88
N TYR A 50 4.06 10.95 1.87
CA TYR A 50 3.25 9.93 2.55
C TYR A 50 3.23 10.17 4.06
N ASP A 51 4.35 10.59 4.67
CA ASP A 51 4.37 10.92 6.09
C ASP A 51 3.39 12.07 6.42
N ARG A 52 3.39 13.14 5.62
CA ARG A 52 2.46 14.27 5.81
C ARG A 52 1.00 13.85 5.69
N LEU A 53 0.65 13.10 4.65
CA LEU A 53 -0.73 12.63 4.44
C LEU A 53 -1.15 11.62 5.52
N ALA A 54 -0.23 10.78 5.99
CA ALA A 54 -0.48 9.84 7.08
C ALA A 54 -0.72 10.56 8.42
N ASP A 55 -0.05 11.69 8.66
CA ASP A 55 -0.30 12.56 9.80
C ASP A 55 -1.69 13.22 9.72
N GLU A 56 -2.17 13.52 8.51
CA GLU A 56 -3.55 13.99 8.25
C GLU A 56 -4.60 12.86 8.33
N GLY A 57 -4.16 11.61 8.44
CA GLY A 57 -5.04 10.44 8.59
C GLY A 57 -5.49 9.81 7.27
N ASP A 58 -4.87 10.17 6.14
CA ASP A 58 -5.15 9.57 4.84
C ASP A 58 -4.90 8.06 4.86
N PRO A 59 -5.89 7.20 4.56
CA PRO A 59 -5.77 5.76 4.71
C PRO A 59 -4.73 5.13 3.77
N ASP A 60 -4.62 5.64 2.54
CA ASP A 60 -3.66 5.16 1.54
C ASP A 60 -2.23 5.52 1.96
N ALA A 61 -2.01 6.74 2.43
CA ALA A 61 -0.72 7.17 2.94
C ALA A 61 -0.33 6.38 4.20
N LEU A 62 -1.25 6.18 5.15
CA LEU A 62 -1.02 5.34 6.33
C LEU A 62 -0.58 3.92 5.93
N TYR A 63 -1.23 3.34 4.92
CA TYR A 63 -0.84 2.03 4.37
C TYR A 63 0.57 2.04 3.77
N ASN A 64 0.89 3.04 2.94
CA ASN A 64 2.20 3.15 2.31
C ASN A 64 3.33 3.36 3.34
N VAL A 65 3.12 4.22 4.34
CA VAL A 65 4.10 4.40 5.43
C VAL A 65 4.26 3.11 6.24
N ALA A 66 3.17 2.37 6.49
CA ALA A 66 3.22 1.07 7.16
C ALA A 66 4.09 0.06 6.38
N GLN A 67 3.91 -0.03 5.06
CA GLN A 67 4.76 -0.87 4.20
C GLN A 67 6.23 -0.47 4.25
N ASN A 68 6.52 0.82 4.28
CA ASN A 68 7.88 1.31 4.35
C ASN A 68 8.57 0.86 5.65
N TYR A 69 7.87 0.90 6.78
CA TYR A 69 8.36 0.34 8.05
C TYR A 69 8.42 -1.20 8.04
N GLU A 70 7.45 -1.87 7.42
CA GLU A 70 7.41 -3.35 7.33
C GLU A 70 8.60 -3.93 6.57
N TYR A 71 9.06 -3.23 5.52
CA TYR A 71 10.14 -3.70 4.66
C TYR A 71 11.46 -2.97 4.87
N GLY A 72 11.51 -1.98 5.77
CA GLY A 72 12.69 -1.13 5.95
C GLY A 72 13.06 -0.38 4.66
N MET A 73 12.06 0.16 3.97
CA MET A 73 12.19 0.81 2.68
C MET A 73 11.97 2.32 2.78
N PHE A 74 12.34 3.01 1.71
CA PHE A 74 12.10 4.43 1.52
C PHE A 74 12.55 5.34 2.68
N GLY A 75 13.73 5.05 3.24
CA GLY A 75 14.31 5.82 4.35
C GLY A 75 13.72 5.48 5.73
N LYS A 76 12.89 4.44 5.85
CA LYS A 76 12.39 3.94 7.14
C LYS A 76 13.19 2.71 7.59
N PRO A 77 13.51 2.57 8.89
CA PRO A 77 14.05 1.33 9.42
C PRO A 77 12.98 0.23 9.41
N LEU A 78 13.43 -1.02 9.41
CA LEU A 78 12.54 -2.17 9.64
C LEU A 78 11.95 -2.09 11.05
N ASP A 79 10.64 -1.91 11.16
CA ASP A 79 9.91 -1.82 12.43
C ASP A 79 8.49 -2.38 12.27
N ILE A 80 8.34 -3.66 12.57
CA ILE A 80 7.06 -4.38 12.47
C ILE A 80 6.01 -3.81 13.45
N GLY A 81 6.44 -3.39 14.65
CA GLY A 81 5.52 -2.82 15.64
C GLY A 81 4.88 -1.53 15.15
N LYS A 82 5.70 -0.63 14.57
CA LYS A 82 5.22 0.62 13.99
C LYS A 82 4.40 0.37 12.71
N ALA A 83 4.79 -0.58 11.87
CA ALA A 83 4.00 -0.98 10.71
C ALA A 83 2.60 -1.46 11.13
N ILE A 84 2.49 -2.32 12.15
CA ILE A 84 1.22 -2.80 12.69
C ILE A 84 0.32 -1.64 13.13
N GLN A 85 0.84 -0.67 13.89
CA GLN A 85 0.05 0.48 14.37
C GLN A 85 -0.50 1.32 13.20
N LEU A 86 0.30 1.56 12.18
CA LEU A 86 -0.11 2.32 11.00
C LEU A 86 -1.12 1.54 10.14
N TYR A 87 -0.91 0.24 9.97
CA TYR A 87 -1.88 -0.63 9.31
C TYR A 87 -3.20 -0.71 10.07
N GLU A 88 -3.20 -0.80 11.41
CA GLU A 88 -4.43 -0.75 12.23
C GLU A 88 -5.21 0.54 11.97
N ARG A 89 -4.53 1.70 11.95
CA ARG A 89 -5.17 3.00 11.64
C ARG A 89 -5.75 3.04 10.23
N SER A 90 -4.98 2.61 9.23
CA SER A 90 -5.43 2.55 7.82
C SER A 90 -6.62 1.60 7.64
N ALA A 91 -6.55 0.41 8.22
CA ALA A 91 -7.59 -0.61 8.17
C ALA A 91 -8.88 -0.17 8.88
N ALA A 92 -8.77 0.54 10.01
CA ALA A 92 -9.89 1.13 10.72
C ALA A 92 -10.60 2.24 9.92
N ALA A 93 -9.87 2.93 9.05
CA ALA A 93 -10.42 3.90 8.10
C ALA A 93 -10.98 3.24 6.82
N GLY A 94 -11.04 1.90 6.76
CA GLY A 94 -11.67 1.15 5.67
C GLY A 94 -10.74 0.75 4.53
N HIS A 95 -9.43 0.99 4.64
CA HIS A 95 -8.49 0.64 3.56
C HIS A 95 -8.31 -0.89 3.44
N HIS A 96 -8.82 -1.46 2.34
CA HIS A 96 -8.93 -2.91 2.15
C HIS A 96 -7.57 -3.63 2.11
N PHE A 97 -6.56 -3.06 1.45
CA PHE A 97 -5.24 -3.68 1.42
C PHE A 97 -4.56 -3.65 2.79
N ALA A 98 -4.85 -2.64 3.62
CA ALA A 98 -4.33 -2.58 4.99
C ALA A 98 -4.96 -3.68 5.84
N GLN A 99 -6.26 -3.93 5.73
CA GLN A 99 -6.93 -5.03 6.46
C GLN A 99 -6.30 -6.39 6.13
N ASN A 100 -6.07 -6.67 4.84
CA ASN A 100 -5.44 -7.91 4.41
C ASN A 100 -3.98 -8.01 4.89
N ASN A 101 -3.18 -6.96 4.67
CA ASN A 101 -1.77 -6.95 5.06
C ASN A 101 -1.60 -7.06 6.57
N LEU A 102 -2.46 -6.42 7.35
CA LEU A 102 -2.41 -6.47 8.80
C LEU A 102 -2.64 -7.90 9.32
N GLY A 103 -3.55 -8.64 8.69
CA GLY A 103 -3.74 -10.06 8.99
C GLY A 103 -2.48 -10.89 8.74
N LEU A 104 -1.78 -10.64 7.63
CA LEU A 104 -0.52 -11.33 7.31
C LEU A 104 0.63 -10.94 8.24
N VAL A 105 0.76 -9.65 8.56
CA VAL A 105 1.80 -9.14 9.44
C VAL A 105 1.63 -9.66 10.86
N TYR A 106 0.41 -9.71 11.39
CA TYR A 106 0.15 -10.31 12.71
C TYR A 106 0.52 -11.79 12.78
N ARG A 107 0.25 -12.54 11.71
CA ARG A 107 0.64 -13.95 11.63
C ARG A 107 2.15 -14.10 11.65
N ARG A 108 2.87 -13.33 10.82
CA ARG A 108 4.34 -13.33 10.80
C ARG A 108 4.92 -12.93 12.16
N ALA A 109 4.46 -11.82 12.73
CA ALA A 109 4.93 -11.35 14.03
C ALA A 109 4.67 -12.38 15.15
N HIS A 110 3.57 -13.14 15.07
CA HIS A 110 3.33 -14.26 15.99
C HIS A 110 4.30 -15.44 15.75
N GLU A 111 4.49 -15.85 14.49
CA GLU A 111 5.43 -16.92 14.10
C GLU A 111 6.88 -16.60 14.53
N ASP A 112 7.27 -15.33 14.44
CA ASP A 112 8.58 -14.82 14.87
C ASP A 112 8.69 -14.59 16.39
N GLY A 113 7.61 -14.87 17.15
CA GLY A 113 7.57 -14.69 18.60
C GLY A 113 7.49 -13.23 19.08
N GLN A 114 7.30 -12.28 18.16
CA GLN A 114 7.23 -10.83 18.44
C GLN A 114 5.84 -10.36 18.90
N HIS A 115 4.79 -11.16 18.69
CA HIS A 115 3.44 -10.78 19.09
C HIS A 115 2.62 -11.95 19.64
N SER A 116 2.59 -12.08 20.98
CA SER A 116 1.68 -12.97 21.68
C SER A 116 0.23 -12.62 21.34
N GLY A 117 -0.59 -13.61 20.95
CA GLY A 117 -1.98 -13.39 20.51
C GLY A 117 -2.14 -12.84 19.08
N GLY A 118 -1.04 -12.69 18.32
CA GLY A 118 -1.09 -12.24 16.93
C GLY A 118 -1.92 -13.16 16.02
N LEU A 119 -2.03 -14.46 16.34
CA LEU A 119 -2.86 -15.39 15.58
C LEU A 119 -4.35 -14.99 15.59
N GLU A 120 -4.89 -14.64 16.76
CA GLU A 120 -6.30 -14.22 16.90
C GLU A 120 -6.57 -12.91 16.16
N LYS A 121 -5.67 -11.92 16.30
CA LYS A 121 -5.75 -10.67 15.54
C LYS A 121 -5.64 -10.91 14.04
N SER A 122 -4.76 -11.82 13.61
CA SER A 122 -4.60 -12.21 12.22
C SER A 122 -5.91 -12.75 11.64
N PHE A 123 -6.51 -13.74 12.31
CA PHE A 123 -7.80 -14.30 11.91
C PHE A 123 -8.89 -13.22 11.81
N ARG A 124 -8.97 -12.33 12.80
CA ARG A 124 -9.96 -11.25 12.81
C ARG A 124 -9.82 -10.33 11.59
N TRP A 125 -8.61 -9.88 11.28
CA TRP A 125 -8.38 -8.95 10.17
C TRP A 125 -8.49 -9.61 8.79
N LEU A 126 -8.04 -10.86 8.64
CA LEU A 126 -8.25 -11.62 7.40
C LEU A 126 -9.74 -11.87 7.15
N LYS A 127 -10.51 -12.17 8.20
CA LYS A 127 -11.97 -12.30 8.10
C LYS A 127 -12.61 -10.99 7.67
N ALA A 128 -12.27 -9.87 8.32
CA ALA A 128 -12.78 -8.55 7.96
C ALA A 128 -12.43 -8.16 6.51
N ALA A 129 -11.22 -8.47 6.04
CA ALA A 129 -10.81 -8.22 4.66
C ALA A 129 -11.62 -9.06 3.66
N ALA A 130 -11.88 -10.33 3.97
CA ALA A 130 -12.69 -11.21 3.13
C ALA A 130 -14.15 -10.75 3.04
N GLU A 131 -14.72 -10.26 4.15
CA GLU A 131 -16.08 -9.71 4.20
C GLU A 131 -16.17 -8.36 3.45
N SER A 132 -15.10 -7.57 3.46
CA SER A 132 -15.03 -6.28 2.74
C SER A 132 -14.79 -6.43 1.24
N GLY A 133 -14.29 -7.59 0.78
CA GLY A 133 -13.96 -7.89 -0.62
C GLY A 133 -15.15 -8.35 -1.49
N PHE A 134 -16.38 -8.23 -1.00
CA PHE A 134 -17.63 -8.58 -1.71
C PHE A 134 -18.64 -7.41 -1.74
N ALA A 135 -18.18 -6.20 -2.06
CA ALA A 135 -19.04 -5.05 -2.35
C ALA A 135 -18.69 -4.38 -3.68
#